data_AF-A0A564Q4K9-F1
#
_entry.id   AF-A0A564Q4K9-F1
#
_cell.length_a   1.000
_cell.length_b   1.000
_cell.length_c   1.000
_cell.angle_alpha   90.00
_cell.angle_beta   90.00
_cell.angle_gamma   90.00
#
_symmetry.space_group_name_H-M   'P 1'
#
loop_
_entity.id
_entity.type
_entity.pdbx_description
1 polymer ?
#
loop_
_entity_poly.entity_id
_entity_poly.type
_entity_poly.pdbx_seq_one_letter_code
_entity_poly.pdbx_strand_id
1 'polypeptide(L)' 'MEMKLKGEEFWFLENKSEEKDKRIYDDLQEAVKALKDLMASEVEPQDIYLVSVTVANKDWKITQVPWSEIAVRLAKVK' A
#
# COMPACT_ATOMS: atom_id res chain seq x y z
N MET A 1 5.29 14.31 -10.75
CA MET A 1 3.85 13.99 -10.92
C MET A 1 3.14 14.45 -9.66
N GLU A 2 2.11 15.28 -9.80
CA GLU A 2 1.30 15.74 -8.66
C GLU A 2 0.01 14.92 -8.64
N MET A 3 -0.21 14.16 -7.56
CA MET A 3 -1.44 13.38 -7.37
C MET A 3 -2.42 14.20 -6.53
N LYS A 4 -3.65 14.39 -7.04
CA LYS A 4 -4.74 14.97 -6.24
C LYS A 4 -5.30 13.87 -5.34
N LEU A 5 -5.00 13.95 -4.04
CA LEU A 5 -5.54 13.03 -3.03
C LEU A 5 -7.07 13.16 -2.96
N LYS A 6 -7.78 12.03 -3.03
CA LYS A 6 -9.22 12.00 -2.71
C LYS A 6 -9.38 11.87 -1.19
N GLY A 7 -9.30 13.00 -0.49
CA GLY A 7 -9.39 13.04 0.97
C GLY A 7 -8.04 13.19 1.65
N GLU A 8 -7.99 12.83 2.93
CA GLU A 8 -6.83 13.01 3.81
C GLU A 8 -5.96 11.75 3.94
N GLU A 9 -6.29 10.64 3.28
CA GLU A 9 -5.55 9.38 3.40
C GLU A 9 -5.25 8.79 2.01
N PHE A 10 -4.06 8.20 1.88
CA PHE A 10 -3.66 7.39 0.74
C PHE A 10 -2.77 6.23 1.18
N TRP A 11 -2.57 5.27 0.28
CA TRP A 11 -1.74 4.10 0.53
C TRP A 11 -0.54 4.09 -0.41
N PHE A 12 0.63 3.83 0.16
CA PHE A 12 1.88 3.72 -0.56
C PHE A 12 2.37 2.28 -0.49
N LEU A 13 2.60 1.69 -1.67
CA LEU A 13 3.13 0.36 -1.86
C LEU A 13 4.57 0.48 -2.37
N GLU A 14 5.51 -0.13 -1.66
CA GLU A 14 6.92 -0.18 -2.03
C GLU A 14 7.40 -1.64 -2.04
N ASN A 15 8.06 -2.01 -3.13
CA ASN A 15 8.87 -3.22 -3.20
C ASN A 15 10.35 -2.82 -3.03
N LYS A 16 10.96 -3.18 -1.91
CA LYS A 16 12.37 -2.85 -1.63
C LYS A 16 13.35 -3.60 -2.54
N SER A 17 12.96 -4.74 -3.10
CA SER A 17 13.79 -5.49 -4.05
C SER A 17 13.89 -4.76 -5.39
N GLU A 18 12.97 -3.84 -5.71
CA GLU A 18 12.98 -3.03 -6.93
C GLU A 18 12.81 -1.54 -6.60
N GLU A 19 13.92 -0.80 -6.58
CA GLU A 19 13.98 0.63 -6.18
C GLU A 19 13.00 1.55 -6.95
N LYS A 20 12.54 1.11 -8.13
CA LYS A 20 11.61 1.86 -8.99
C LYS A 20 10.14 1.49 -8.81
N ASP A 21 9.81 0.45 -8.05
CA ASP A 21 8.43 -0.01 -7.91
C ASP A 21 7.77 0.60 -6.67
N LYS A 22 7.42 1.88 -6.82
CA LYS A 22 6.74 2.70 -5.82
C LYS A 22 5.40 3.15 -6.39
N ARG A 23 4.31 2.76 -5.75
CA ARG A 23 2.94 3.01 -6.24
C ARG A 23 2.10 3.67 -5.16
N ILE A 24 1.24 4.60 -5.57
CA ILE A 24 0.32 5.31 -4.67
C ILE A 24 -1.11 4.97 -5.08
N TYR A 25 -1.97 4.70 -4.10
CA TYR A 25 -3.39 4.39 -4.27
C TYR A 25 -4.24 5.29 -3.39
N ASP A 26 -5.42 5.67 -3.86
CA ASP A 26 -6.45 6.39 -3.09
C ASP A 26 -7.50 5.43 -2.49
N ASP A 27 -7.31 4.12 -2.64
CA ASP A 27 -8.11 3.06 -2.04
C ASP A 27 -7.23 1.89 -1.56
N LEU A 28 -7.49 1.41 -0.34
CA LEU A 28 -6.73 0.31 0.26
C LEU A 28 -6.96 -1.03 -0.44
N GLN A 29 -8.16 -1.29 -0.97
CA GLN A 29 -8.41 -2.54 -1.69
C GLN A 29 -7.64 -2.58 -3.01
N GLU A 30 -7.54 -1.46 -3.73
CA GLU A 30 -6.70 -1.36 -4.93
C GLU A 30 -5.23 -1.60 -4.60
N ALA A 31 -4.73 -1.02 -3.51
CA ALA A 31 -3.35 -1.23 -3.06
C ALA A 31 -3.08 -2.70 -2.69
N VAL A 32 -4.01 -3.35 -1.99
CA VAL A 32 -3.92 -4.78 -1.62
C VAL A 32 -3.98 -5.68 -2.86
N LYS A 33 -4.80 -5.33 -3.86
CA LYS A 33 -4.86 -6.06 -5.12
C LYS A 33 -3.52 -5.99 -5.88
N ALA A 34 -2.92 -4.81 -5.97
CA ALA A 34 -1.61 -4.66 -6.57
C ALA A 34 -0.51 -5.40 -5.78
N LEU A 35 -0.58 -5.41 -4.46
CA LEU A 35 0.31 -6.20 -3.61
C LEU A 35 0.17 -7.71 -3.93
N LYS A 36 -1.04 -8.22 -4.16
CA LYS A 36 -1.26 -9.61 -4.58
C LYS A 36 -0.55 -9.92 -5.90
N ASP A 37 -0.61 -9.01 -6.86
CA ASP A 37 0.05 -9.17 -8.15
C ASP A 37 1.58 -9.16 -8.00
N LEU A 38 2.14 -8.36 -7.08
CA LEU A 38 3.57 -8.39 -6.75
C LEU A 38 4.00 -9.68 -6.05
N MET A 39 3.19 -10.23 -5.15
CA MET A 39 3.50 -11.52 -4.50
C MET A 39 3.37 -12.71 -5.45
N ALA A 40 2.76 -12.53 -6.63
CA ALA A 40 2.78 -13.56 -7.68
C ALA A 40 4.16 -13.63 -8.37
N SER A 41 4.97 -12.57 -8.30
CA SER A 41 6.41 -12.66 -8.56
C SER A 41 7.15 -13.17 -7.31
N GLU A 42 8.34 -13.73 -7.48
CA GLU A 42 9.20 -14.28 -6.39
C GLU A 42 9.76 -13.17 -5.47
N VAL A 43 8.89 -12.31 -4.94
CA VAL A 43 9.23 -11.23 -4.00
C VAL A 43 8.91 -11.71 -2.59
N GLU A 44 9.89 -11.60 -1.70
CA GLU A 44 9.72 -11.97 -0.31
C GLU A 44 8.79 -10.96 0.40
N PRO A 45 7.83 -11.40 1.24
CA PRO A 45 6.90 -10.50 1.92
C PRO A 45 7.59 -9.42 2.77
N GLN A 46 8.79 -9.69 3.30
CA GLN A 46 9.58 -8.73 4.08
C GLN A 46 10.11 -7.55 3.26
N ASP A 47 10.16 -7.69 1.94
CA ASP A 47 10.58 -6.64 1.01
C ASP A 47 9.40 -5.79 0.53
N ILE A 48 8.16 -6.19 0.84
CA ILE A 48 6.96 -5.45 0.47
C ILE A 48 6.45 -4.64 1.66
N TYR A 49 6.26 -3.35 1.44
CA TYR A 49 5.69 -2.42 2.40
C TYR A 49 4.42 -1.80 1.84
N LEU A 50 3.33 -1.97 2.57
CA LEU A 50 2.11 -1.20 2.36
C LEU A 50 1.93 -0.28 3.57
N VAL A 51 2.00 1.03 3.36
CA VAL A 51 1.84 2.04 4.41
C VAL A 51 0.64 2.92 4.08
N SER A 52 -0.13 3.29 5.09
CA SER A 52 -1.08 4.38 5.00
C SER A 52 -0.39 5.69 5.33
N VAL A 53 -0.75 6.74 4.60
CA VAL A 53 -0.29 8.10 4.81
C VAL A 53 -1.51 8.97 5.01
N THR A 54 -1.66 9.52 6.21
CA THR A 54 -2.72 10.47 6.54
C THR A 54 -2.13 11.88 6.61
N VAL A 55 -2.80 12.83 5.95
CA VAL A 55 -2.48 14.24 5.93
C VAL A 55 -3.67 15.00 6.51
N ALA A 56 -3.68 15.18 7.82
CA ALA A 56 -4.74 15.91 8.53
C ALA A 56 -4.13 17.12 9.23
N ASN A 57 -4.76 18.30 9.10
CA ASN A 57 -4.35 19.52 9.81
C ASN A 57 -2.87 19.93 9.69
N LYS A 58 -2.21 19.61 8.56
CA LYS A 58 -0.77 19.83 8.27
C LYS A 58 0.19 18.85 8.95
N ASP A 59 -0.31 17.87 9.70
CA ASP A 59 0.49 16.78 10.23
C ASP A 59 0.48 15.59 9.28
N TRP A 60 1.65 14.98 9.12
CA TRP A 60 1.83 13.76 8.34
C TRP A 60 1.95 12.58 9.29
N LYS A 61 1.06 11.60 9.14
CA LYS A 61 1.13 10.33 9.86
C LYS A 61 1.33 9.21 8.87
N ILE A 62 2.41 8.44 9.05
CA ILE A 62 2.73 7.28 8.24
C ILE A 62 2.65 6.05 9.14
N THR A 63 1.80 5.10 8.78
CA THR A 63 1.62 3.85 9.53
C THR A 63 1.66 2.65 8.60
N GLN A 64 2.40 1.61 8.98
CA GLN A 64 2.38 0.35 8.23
C GLN A 64 1.02 -0.32 8.37
N VAL A 65 0.47 -0.78 7.25
CA VAL A 65 -0.74 -1.61 7.26
C VAL A 65 -0.36 -3.00 7.79
N PRO A 66 -1.01 -3.49 8.86
CA PRO A 66 -0.67 -4.79 9.42
C PRO A 66 -0.92 -5.93 8.43
N TRP A 67 -0.03 -6.91 8.38
CA TRP A 67 -0.19 -8.11 7.55
C TRP A 67 -1.47 -8.89 7.87
N SER A 68 -1.96 -8.84 9.11
CA SER A 68 -3.25 -9.42 9.49
C SER A 68 -4.42 -8.75 8.75
N GLU A 69 -4.38 -7.43 8.57
CA GLU A 69 -5.40 -6.70 7.81
C GLU A 69 -5.29 -7.02 6.32
N ILE A 70 -4.07 -7.05 5.77
CA ILE A 70 -3.80 -7.43 4.38
C ILE A 70 -4.36 -8.84 4.11
N ALA A 71 -4.08 -9.81 4.99
CA ALA A 71 -4.57 -11.18 4.86
C ALA A 71 -6.10 -11.25 4.86
N VAL A 72 -6.78 -10.52 5.74
CA VAL A 72 -8.25 -10.45 5.77
C VAL A 72 -8.80 -9.88 4.46
N ARG A 73 -8.17 -8.84 3.90
CA ARG A 73 -8.60 -8.25 2.63
C ARG A 73 -8.38 -9.20 1.47
N LEU A 74 -7.23 -9.85 1.40
CA LEU A 74 -6.94 -10.89 0.39
C LEU A 74 -7.93 -12.05 0.46
N ALA A 75 -8.32 -12.48 1.67
CA ALA A 75 -9.30 -13.57 1.86
C ALA A 75 -10.73 -13.19 1.44
N LYS A 76 -11.07 -11.89 1.51
CA LYS A 76 -12.38 -11.36 1.04
C LYS A 76 -12.46 -11.25 -0.48
N VAL A 77 -11.33 -11.26 -1.19
CA VAL A 77 -11.27 -11.31 -2.67
C VAL A 77 -11.43 -12.78 -3.10
N LYS A 78 -12.65 -13.30 -2.98
CA LYS A 78 -13.09 -14.57 -3.57
C LYS A 78 -14.14 -14.32 -4.64
#